data_AF-A0A1H7DJA5-F1
#
_entry.id   AF-A0A1H7DJA5-F1
#
_cell.length_a   1.000
_cell.length_b   1.000
_cell.length_c   1.000
_cell.angle_alpha   90.00
_cell.angle_beta   90.00
_cell.angle_gamma   90.00
#
_symmetry.space_group_name_H-M   'P 1'
#
loop_
_entity.id
_entity.type
_entity.pdbx_description
1 polymer ?
#
loop_
_entity_poly.entity_id
_entity_poly.type
_entity_poly.pdbx_seq_one_letter_code
_entity_poly.pdbx_strand_id
1 'polypeptide(L)' 'MREGEAELIPTTFRVYPIKDYGAVEEGEHRFCDLATGRCEGIAKFVMVWAKHDGAWRINSVLSYGHRAATPAEQRSAAAR' A
#
# COMPACT_ATOMS: atom_id res chain seq x y z
N MET A 1 17.94 0.52 2.42
CA MET A 1 16.90 -0.54 2.41
C MET A 1 16.78 -1.04 1.01
N ARG A 2 16.82 -2.36 0.79
CA ARG A 2 16.33 -2.93 -0.46
C ARG A 2 14.83 -3.11 -0.25
N GLU A 3 14.01 -2.32 -0.92
CA GLU A 3 12.56 -2.40 -0.77
C GLU A 3 12.10 -3.73 -1.39
N GLY A 4 11.51 -4.59 -0.56
CA GLY A 4 10.97 -5.88 -0.97
C GLY A 4 9.65 -5.71 -1.73
N GLU A 5 8.90 -6.80 -1.88
CA GLU A 5 7.57 -6.72 -2.48
C GLU A 5 6.61 -5.96 -1.56
N ALA A 6 5.88 -5.01 -2.12
CA ALA A 6 4.90 -4.22 -1.40
C ALA A 6 3.60 -5.01 -1.23
N GLU A 7 3.14 -5.11 0.01
CA GLU A 7 1.91 -5.78 0.36
C GLU A 7 1.00 -4.85 1.17
N LEU A 8 -0.28 -4.78 0.79
CA LEU A 8 -1.32 -4.09 1.54
C LEU A 8 -1.49 -4.64 2.96
N ILE A 9 -1.51 -3.74 3.95
CA ILE A 9 -2.00 -4.02 5.30
C ILE A 9 -3.53 -3.83 5.29
N PRO A 10 -4.34 -4.91 5.25
CA PRO A 10 -5.75 -4.80 4.85
C PRO A 10 -6.60 -3.93 5.79
N THR A 11 -6.25 -3.88 7.07
CA THR A 11 -6.95 -3.07 8.09
C THR A 11 -6.79 -1.56 7.89
N THR A 12 -5.81 -1.13 7.10
CA THR A 12 -5.55 0.28 6.79
C THR A 12 -6.20 0.75 5.49
N PHE A 13 -6.73 -0.20 4.70
CA PHE A 13 -7.25 0.05 3.37
C PHE A 13 -8.53 0.91 3.42
N ARG A 14 -8.53 1.99 2.64
CA ARG A 14 -9.68 2.88 2.48
C ARG A 14 -9.84 3.26 1.01
N VAL A 15 -11.10 3.40 0.59
CA VAL A 15 -11.45 3.92 -0.73
C VAL A 15 -12.51 5.00 -0.57
N TYR A 16 -12.29 6.14 -1.22
CA TYR A 16 -13.21 7.27 -1.19
C TYR A 16 -13.56 7.69 -2.63
N PRO A 17 -14.85 7.96 -2.93
CA PRO A 17 -15.24 8.41 -4.26
C PRO A 17 -14.81 9.86 -4.50
N ILE A 18 -14.39 10.16 -5.73
CA ILE A 18 -14.23 11.52 -6.25
C ILE A 18 -15.39 11.75 -7.23
N LYS A 19 -16.29 12.66 -6.89
CA LYS A 19 -17.48 12.96 -7.69
C LYS A 19 -17.09 13.27 -9.14
N ASP A 20 -17.82 12.63 -10.07
CA ASP A 20 -17.71 12.80 -11.52
C ASP A 20 -16.31 12.53 -12.14
N TYR A 21 -15.41 11.86 -11.39
CA TYR A 21 -14.04 11.59 -11.84
C TYR A 21 -13.57 10.17 -11.56
N GLY A 22 -13.69 9.67 -10.32
CA GLY A 22 -13.11 8.38 -9.96
C GLY A 22 -13.05 8.13 -8.46
N ALA A 23 -11.90 7.68 -7.95
CA ALA A 23 -11.72 7.33 -6.54
C ALA A 23 -10.29 7.57 -6.04
N VAL A 24 -10.15 7.82 -4.74
CA VAL A 24 -8.89 7.76 -4.01
C VAL A 24 -8.84 6.42 -3.28
N GLU A 25 -7.77 5.67 -3.46
CA GLU A 25 -7.42 4.49 -2.68
C GLU A 25 -6.22 4.85 -1.80
N GLU A 26 -6.27 4.54 -0.51
CA GLU A 26 -5.16 4.79 0.41
C GLU A 26 -5.00 3.67 1.44
N GLY A 27 -3.81 3.61 2.03
CA GLY A 27 -3.48 2.66 3.08
C GLY A 27 -1.99 2.63 3.38
N GLU A 28 -1.56 1.55 4.03
CA GLU A 28 -0.16 1.25 4.30
C GLU A 28 0.27 -0.04 3.60
N HIS A 29 1.45 -0.01 3.00
CA HIS A 29 2.17 -1.17 2.53
C HIS A 29 3.21 -1.61 3.55
N ARG A 30 3.38 -2.91 3.70
CA ARG A 30 4.60 -3.52 4.24
C ARG A 30 5.45 -4.07 3.11
N PHE A 31 6.77 -3.98 3.27
CA PHE A 31 7.73 -4.43 2.26
C PHE A 31 8.42 -5.69 2.76
N CYS A 32 8.21 -6.80 2.05
CA CYS A 32 8.65 -8.12 2.48
C CYS A 32 9.73 -8.69 1.54
N ASP A 33 10.77 -9.26 2.13
CA ASP A 33 11.76 -10.03 1.39
C ASP A 33 11.16 -11.39 1.02
N LEU A 34 11.13 -11.72 -0.27
CA LEU A 34 10.49 -12.94 -0.78
C LEU A 34 11.21 -14.23 -0.37
N ALA A 35 12.51 -14.18 -0.15
CA ALA A 35 13.29 -15.36 0.20
C ALA A 35 13.11 -15.74 1.68
N THR A 36 12.91 -14.75 2.55
CA THR A 36 12.87 -14.93 4.00
C THR A 36 11.49 -14.70 4.62
N GLY A 37 10.57 -14.08 3.88
CA GLY A 37 9.25 -13.68 4.37
C GLY A 37 9.28 -12.54 5.38
N ARG A 38 10.45 -11.97 5.68
CA ARG A 38 10.58 -10.88 6.67
C ARG A 38 10.14 -9.56 6.06
N CYS A 39 9.29 -8.84 6.79
CA CYS A 39 8.80 -7.53 6.36
C CYS A 39 9.44 -6.42 7.21
N GLU A 40 10.37 -5.68 6.63
CA GLU A 40 11.21 -4.72 7.36
C GLU A 40 10.86 -3.26 7.07
N GLY A 41 10.08 -2.99 6.03
CA GLY A 41 9.66 -1.64 5.65
C GLY A 41 8.16 -1.43 5.78
N ILE A 42 7.75 -0.19 6.09
CA ILE A 42 6.37 0.29 6.01
C ILE A 42 6.37 1.61 5.23
N ALA A 43 5.39 1.81 4.35
CA ALA A 43 5.12 3.11 3.73
C ALA A 43 3.61 3.33 3.58
N LYS A 44 3.20 4.59 3.60
CA LYS A 44 1.84 4.99 3.22
C LYS A 44 1.76 5.07 1.71
N PHE A 45 0.58 4.80 1.18
CA PHE A 45 0.31 5.04 -0.23
C PHE A 45 -1.01 5.77 -0.45
N VAL A 46 -1.07 6.50 -1.55
CA VAL A 46 -2.29 7.05 -2.14
C VAL A 46 -2.26 6.74 -3.64
N MET A 47 -3.33 6.14 -4.16
CA MET A 47 -3.56 5.96 -5.59
C MET A 47 -4.81 6.73 -6.00
N VAL A 48 -4.69 7.53 -7.06
CA VAL A 48 -5.83 8.22 -7.66
C VAL A 48 -6.24 7.45 -8.89
N TRP A 49 -7.47 6.95 -8.86
CA TRP A 49 -8.10 6.23 -9.95
C TRP A 49 -9.04 7.16 -10.70
N ALA A 50 -8.92 7.20 -12.02
CA ALA A 50 -9.85 7.87 -12.92
C ALA A 50 -10.74 6.83 -13.62
N LYS A 51 -12.03 7.15 -13.75
CA LYS A 51 -12.99 6.32 -14.49
C LYS A 51 -13.41 7.05 -15.77
N HIS A 52 -12.89 6.61 -16.91
CA HIS A 52 -13.22 7.16 -18.22
C HIS A 52 -13.79 6.07 -19.13
N ASP A 53 -14.93 6.34 -19.77
CA ASP A 53 -15.63 5.42 -20.67
C ASP A 53 -15.89 4.03 -20.05
N GLY A 54 -16.23 4.02 -18.77
CA GLY A 54 -16.45 2.78 -17.99
C GLY A 54 -15.17 2.05 -17.58
N ALA A 55 -13.99 2.48 -18.03
CA ALA A 55 -12.70 1.88 -17.70
C ALA A 55 -12.01 2.63 -16.55
N TRP A 56 -11.45 1.88 -15.60
CA TRP A 56 -10.63 2.40 -14.52
C TRP A 56 -9.16 2.45 -14.94
N ARG A 57 -8.50 3.57 -14.65
CA ARG A 57 -7.05 3.73 -14.82
C ARG A 57 -6.46 4.45 -13.61
N ILE A 58 -5.29 4.03 -13.18
CA ILE A 58 -4.51 4.77 -12.18
C ILE A 58 -3.93 6.00 -12.89
N ASN A 59 -4.24 7.19 -12.38
CA ASN A 59 -3.69 8.45 -12.86
C ASN A 59 -2.42 8.84 -12.09
N SER A 60 -2.40 8.56 -10.79
CA SER A 60 -1.26 8.90 -9.92
C SER A 60 -1.06 7.84 -8.83
N VAL A 61 0.20 7.57 -8.50
CA VAL A 61 0.61 6.75 -7.36
C VAL A 61 1.61 7.55 -6.54
N LEU A 62 1.35 7.66 -5.24
CA LEU A 62 2.27 8.21 -4.27
C LEU A 62 2.59 7.13 -3.24
N SER A 63 3.87 6.87 -3.03
CA SER A 63 4.37 6.10 -1.88
C SER A 63 5.21 7.06 -1.04
N TYR A 64 4.90 7.16 0.25
CA TYR A 64 5.51 8.18 1.11
C TYR A 64 5.58 7.73 2.56
N GLY A 65 6.38 8.45 3.37
CA GLY A 65 6.55 8.12 4.78
C GLY A 65 7.25 6.78 5.00
N HIS A 66 8.20 6.42 4.14
CA HIS A 66 8.97 5.18 4.24
C HIS A 66 9.71 5.13 5.57
N ARG A 67 9.50 4.06 6.32
CA ARG A 67 10.11 3.81 7.62
C ARG A 67 10.41 2.33 7.82
N ALA A 68 11.24 2.03 8.81
CA ALA A 68 11.37 0.65 9.28
C ALA A 68 10.07 0.17 9.96
N ALA A 69 9.75 -1.10 9.78
CA ALA A 69 8.75 -1.79 10.57
C ALA A 69 9.24 -1.94 12.01
N THR A 70 8.36 -1.67 12.97
CA THR A 70 8.63 -1.93 14.39
C THR A 70 8.72 -3.42 14.67
N PRO A 71 9.36 -3.85 15.78
CA PRO A 71 9.40 -5.27 16.14
C PRO A 71 8.00 -5.90 16.25
N ALA A 72 6.97 -5.14 16.64
CA ALA A 72 5.60 -5.63 16.70
C ALA A 72 5.00 -5.86 15.30
N GLU A 73 5.18 -4.92 14.38
CA GLU A 73 4.70 -5.03 12.99
C GLU A 73 5.38 -6.17 12.24
N GLN A 74 6.67 -6.41 12.50
CA GLN A 74 7.42 -7.55 11.96
C GLN A 74 6.83 -8.89 12.41
N ARG A 75 6.46 -9.02 13.69
CA ARG A 75 5.84 -10.25 14.22
C ARG A 75 4.46 -10.52 13.64
N SER A 76 3.64 -9.47 13.47
CA SER A 76 2.31 -9.59 12.87
C SER A 76 2.34 -9.99 11.39
N ALA A 77 3.47 -9.80 10.71
CA ALA A 77 3.66 -10.23 9.33
C ALA A 77 4.00 -11.72 9.20
N ALA A 78 4.67 -12.30 10.20
CA ALA A 78 5.14 -13.69 10.18
C ALA A 78 4.05 -14.74 10.47
N ALA A 79 2.85 -14.32 10.89
CA ALA A 79 1.76 -15.21 11.31
C ALA A 79 0.88 -15.73 10.15
N ARG A 80 1.44 -15.88 8.96
CA ARG A 80 0.75 -16.37 7.76
C ARG A 80 0.97 -17.85 7.53
#